data_AF-A0A5C5Q8L3-F1
#
_entry.id   AF-A0A5C5Q8L3-F1
#
_cell.length_a   1.000
_cell.length_b   1.000
_cell.length_c   1.000
_cell.angle_alpha   90.00
_cell.angle_beta   90.00
_cell.angle_gamma   90.00
#
_symmetry.space_group_name_H-M   'P 1'
#
loop_
_entity.id
_entity.type
_entity.pdbx_description
1 polymer ?
#
loop_
_entity_poly.entity_id
_entity_poly.type
_entity_poly.pdbx_seq_one_letter_code
_entity_poly.pdbx_strand_id
1 'polypeptide(L)' 'MSPINCECHRCIAEHKLGTKGPFGWLPLSSTKMILCPACGCKRCPKASDHDLACTDSNEPGQPGSVYQ' A
#
# COMPACT_ATOMS: atom_id res chain seq x y z
N MET A 1 7.69 -8.63 7.26
CA MET A 1 7.12 -7.56 8.11
C MET A 1 6.15 -8.22 9.07
N SER A 2 6.15 -7.89 10.36
CA SER A 2 5.07 -8.36 11.24
C SER A 2 3.73 -7.78 10.78
N PRO A 3 2.60 -8.53 10.90
CA PRO A 3 1.29 -8.07 10.43
C PRO A 3 0.81 -6.77 11.11
N ILE A 4 1.35 -6.47 12.30
CA ILE A 4 0.97 -5.32 13.13
C ILE A 4 1.60 -3.99 12.62
N ASN A 5 2.62 -4.06 11.75
CA ASN A 5 3.37 -2.88 11.28
C ASN A 5 3.32 -2.67 9.76
N CYS A 6 2.46 -3.38 9.03
CA CYS A 6 2.38 -3.26 7.57
C CYS A 6 1.31 -2.25 7.14
N GLU A 7 1.69 -1.34 6.25
CA GLU A 7 0.82 -0.30 5.70
C GLU A 7 0.66 -0.44 4.18
N CYS A 8 0.84 -1.65 3.63
CA CYS A 8 0.50 -1.91 2.22
C CYS A 8 -1.00 -1.72 1.98
N HIS A 9 -1.42 -1.54 0.73
CA HIS A 9 -2.84 -1.32 0.42
C HIS A 9 -3.76 -2.41 0.97
N ARG A 10 -3.36 -3.69 0.88
CA ARG A 10 -4.11 -4.82 1.46
C ARG A 10 -4.31 -4.66 2.97
N CYS A 11 -3.24 -4.41 3.73
CA CYS A 11 -3.32 -4.24 5.19
C CYS A 11 -4.12 -3.01 5.60
N ILE A 12 -4.04 -1.90 4.84
CA ILE A 12 -4.87 -0.71 5.08
C ILE A 12 -6.36 -1.06 4.98
N ALA A 13 -6.75 -1.84 3.97
CA ALA A 13 -8.13 -2.26 3.78
C ALA A 13 -8.58 -3.27 4.85
N GLU A 14 -7.80 -4.34 5.08
CA GLU A 14 -8.14 -5.43 6.00
C GLU A 14 -8.20 -4.98 7.45
N HIS A 15 -7.25 -4.15 7.89
CA HIS A 15 -7.16 -3.69 9.27
C HIS A 15 -7.82 -2.32 9.48
N LYS A 16 -8.44 -1.75 8.44
CA LYS A 16 -9.05 -0.42 8.47
C LYS A 16 -8.06 0.60 9.07
N LEU A 17 -6.86 0.67 8.51
CA LEU A 17 -5.85 1.64 8.94
C LEU A 17 -6.20 3.01 8.35
N GLY A 18 -6.16 4.05 9.17
CA GLY A 18 -6.60 5.37 8.76
C GLY A 18 -6.89 6.28 9.95
N THR A 19 -7.60 7.37 9.70
CA THR A 19 -7.98 8.32 10.74
C THR A 19 -9.38 8.87 10.51
N LYS A 20 -10.02 9.31 11.60
CA LYS A 20 -11.30 10.00 11.53
C LYS A 20 -11.05 11.48 11.21
N GLY A 21 -11.39 11.87 10.00
CA GLY A 21 -11.39 13.27 9.56
C GLY A 21 -12.73 13.97 9.88
N PRO A 22 -12.82 15.29 9.60
CA PRO A 22 -14.03 16.07 9.81
C PRO A 22 -15.24 15.57 8.99
N PHE A 23 -14.98 14.88 7.88
CA PHE A 23 -16.01 14.34 6.97
C PHE A 23 -16.20 12.82 7.07
N GLY A 24 -15.66 12.19 8.11
CA GLY A 24 -15.77 10.74 8.33
C GLY A 24 -14.43 10.02 8.30
N TRP A 25 -14.48 8.70 8.12
CA TRP A 25 -13.29 7.85 8.12
C TRP A 25 -12.51 7.99 6.81
N LEU A 26 -11.19 8.24 6.91
CA LEU A 26 -10.29 8.30 5.78
C LEU A 26 -9.26 7.17 5.90
N PRO A 27 -9.16 6.27 4.89
CA PRO A 27 -8.13 5.24 4.91
C PRO A 27 -6.76 5.88 4.76
N LEU A 28 -5.74 5.22 5.31
CA LEU A 28 -4.36 5.71 5.30
C LEU A 28 -3.83 5.97 3.88
N SER A 29 -4.27 5.19 2.90
CA SER A 29 -3.92 5.36 1.48
C SER A 29 -4.49 6.64 0.85
N SER A 30 -5.48 7.27 1.48
CA SER A 30 -6.00 8.59 1.06
C SER A 30 -5.24 9.76 1.68
N THR A 31 -4.45 9.53 2.72
CA THR A 31 -3.75 10.59 3.47
C THR A 31 -2.23 10.56 3.28
N LYS A 32 -1.66 9.47 2.77
CA LYS A 32 -0.23 9.37 2.45
C LYS A 32 0.05 8.49 1.24
N MET A 33 1.24 8.65 0.65
CA MET A 33 1.73 7.73 -0.38
C MET A 33 2.15 6.40 0.24
N ILE A 34 1.64 5.31 -0.33
CA ILE A 34 2.03 3.95 0.05
C ILE A 34 3.16 3.51 -0.88
N LEU A 35 4.32 3.28 -0.30
CA LEU A 35 5.53 2.93 -1.03
C LEU A 35 5.98 1.52 -0.65
N CYS A 36 6.57 0.80 -1.60
CA CYS A 36 7.20 -0.48 -1.30
C CYS A 36 8.32 -0.27 -0.27
N PRO A 37 8.35 -1.00 0.85
CA PRO A 37 9.39 -0.84 1.86
C PRO A 37 10.78 -1.30 1.39
N ALA A 38 10.84 -2.04 0.28
CA ALA A 38 12.11 -2.53 -0.29
C ALA A 38 12.70 -1.56 -1.33
N CYS A 39 11.89 -1.01 -2.25
CA CYS A 39 12.39 -0.18 -3.37
C CYS A 39 11.86 1.26 -3.40
N GLY A 40 10.93 1.64 -2.52
CA GLY A 40 10.35 2.98 -2.50
C GLY A 40 9.40 3.31 -3.66
N CYS A 41 9.16 2.39 -4.59
CA CYS A 41 8.24 2.62 -5.71
C CYS A 41 6.78 2.43 -5.29
N LYS A 42 5.90 3.36 -5.70
CA LYS A 42 4.45 3.31 -5.41
C LYS A 42 3.70 2.30 -6.28
N ARG A 43 4.19 2.03 -7.49
CA ARG A 43 3.54 1.08 -8.43
C ARG A 43 4.06 -0.36 -8.30
N CYS A 44 4.99 -0.59 -7.39
CA CYS A 44 5.51 -1.93 -7.12
C CYS A 44 4.40 -2.81 -6.50
N PRO A 45 4.20 -4.06 -6.95
CA PRO A 45 3.20 -4.98 -6.40
C PRO A 45 3.34 -5.17 -4.88
N LYS A 46 4.57 -5.16 -4.36
CA LYS A 46 4.82 -5.25 -2.91
C LYS A 46 4.28 -4.07 -2.09
N ALA A 47 4.09 -2.89 -2.69
CA ALA A 47 3.41 -1.76 -2.05
C ALA A 47 1.90 -2.00 -1.93
N SER A 48 1.34 -2.78 -2.85
CA SER A 48 -0.08 -3.14 -2.90
C SER A 48 -0.37 -4.26 -1.89
N ASP A 49 0.49 -5.26 -1.88
CA ASP A 49 0.40 -6.42 -1.01
C ASP A 49 1.82 -6.86 -0.62
N HIS A 50 2.11 -6.87 0.69
CA HIS A 50 3.43 -7.18 1.21
C HIS A 50 3.89 -8.62 0.94
N ASP A 51 2.98 -9.55 0.60
CA ASP A 51 3.31 -10.92 0.20
C ASP A 51 3.80 -11.01 -1.24
N LEU A 52 3.51 -10.00 -2.06
CA LEU A 52 3.98 -9.97 -3.44
C LEU A 52 5.48 -9.66 -3.52
N ALA A 53 6.09 -10.16 -4.59
CA ALA A 53 7.47 -9.90 -4.91
C ALA A 53 7.69 -8.41 -5.21
N CYS A 54 8.86 -7.90 -4.79
CA CYS A 54 9.31 -6.59 -5.24
C CYS A 54 9.84 -6.71 -6.67
N THR A 55 9.42 -5.80 -7.55
CA THR A 55 9.84 -5.73 -8.95
C THR A 55 10.89 -4.66 -9.22
N ASP A 56 11.22 -3.86 -8.20
CA ASP A 56 12.11 -2.70 -8.30
C ASP A 56 11.73 -1.70 -9.42
N SER A 57 10.43 -1.54 -9.66
CA SER A 57 9.91 -0.69 -10.74
C SER A 57 8.75 0.18 -10.29
N ASN A 58 8.65 1.36 -10.89
CA ASN A 58 7.54 2.29 -10.75
C ASN A 58 6.69 2.40 -12.02
N GLU A 59 6.91 1.54 -13.02
CA GLU A 59 6.11 1.49 -14.25
C GLU A 59 4.65 1.07 -13.96
N PRO A 60 3.65 1.53 -14.73
CA PRO A 60 2.26 1.11 -14.58
C PRO A 60 2.03 -0.32 -15.11
N GLY A 61 0.88 -0.93 -14.82
CA GLY A 61 0.50 -2.23 -15.40
C GLY A 61 1.20 -3.45 -14.77
N GLN A 62 1.94 -3.27 -13.67
CA GLN A 62 2.64 -4.37 -13.01
C GLN A 62 1.65 -5.34 -12.34
N PRO A 63 1.73 -6.66 -12.60
CA PRO A 63 0.80 -7.64 -12.03
C PRO A 63 0.70 -7.57 -10.51
N GLY A 64 -0.51 -7.46 -9.97
CA GLY A 64 -0.77 -7.38 -8.53
C GLY A 64 -0.56 -5.99 -7.91
N SER A 65 -0.16 -4.99 -8.71
CA SER A 65 -0.19 -3.59 -8.29
C SER A 65 -1.62 -3.06 -8.26
N VAL A 66 -1.95 -2.17 -7.32
CA VAL A 66 -3.20 -1.38 -7.36
C VAL A 66 -3.24 -0.40 -8.55
N TYR A 67 -2.12 -0.24 -9.26
CA TYR A 67 -1.97 0.54 -10.49
C TYR A 67 -1.81 -0.35 -11.73
N GLN A 68 -2.26 -1.60 -11.65
CA GLN A 68 -2.33 -2.52 -12.80
C GLN A 68 -3.34 -2.04 -13.83
#